data_AF-A0A6N3B3L3-F1
#
_entry.id   AF-A0A6N3B3L3-F1
#
_cell.length_a   1.000
_cell.length_b   1.000
_cell.length_c   1.000
_cell.angle_alpha   90.00
_cell.angle_beta   90.00
_cell.angle_gamma   90.00
#
_symmetry.space_group_name_H-M   'P 1'
#
loop_
_entity.id
_entity.type
_entity.pdbx_description
1 polymer ?
#
loop_
_entity_poly.entity_id
_entity_poly.type
_entity_poly.pdbx_seq_one_letter_code
_entity_poly.pdbx_strand_id
1 'polypeptide(L)'
;MAKITKVKSAYLERLNNAEYRTFMARYGNLLAGGGSDSESPDEISFDPNDPLGIPQEVRTAFTADFALLTDAVNQSSASEETAQMSTLDKERDDLLIFITSTITQMTKSPLAAQRTAAEKLYLPVKPYIGAARLANLQETAAIEGLLVDLDKDGMPEALAALTLTEVVASLKEKNQQYAALTEQRTNAQADNPIESAKKIRLRMDEEYDEMTTYAFAQSVVKPTATTATFINRLNTLIDETNALYNQRIAQARAAAAKKQADSESPSEI
;
A
#
# COMPACT_ATOMS: atom_id res chain seq x y z
N MET A 1 -15.03 -20.24 -46.93
CA MET A 1 -13.97 -19.49 -46.22
C MET A 1 -14.03 -19.88 -44.76
N ALA A 2 -12.88 -20.16 -44.12
CA ALA A 2 -12.86 -20.39 -42.67
C ALA A 2 -13.23 -19.08 -41.94
N LYS A 3 -14.03 -19.17 -40.88
CA LYS A 3 -14.45 -18.00 -40.09
C LYS A 3 -13.25 -17.48 -39.28
N ILE A 4 -12.85 -16.23 -39.50
CA ILE A 4 -11.80 -15.56 -38.71
C ILE A 4 -12.39 -15.10 -37.38
N THR A 5 -11.83 -15.57 -36.27
CA THR A 5 -12.16 -15.06 -34.93
C THR A 5 -11.30 -13.85 -34.63
N LYS A 6 -11.91 -12.68 -34.40
CA LYS A 6 -11.21 -11.46 -34.00
C LYS A 6 -10.97 -11.43 -32.49
N VAL A 7 -9.92 -10.74 -32.07
CA VAL A 7 -9.73 -10.40 -30.66
C VAL A 7 -10.71 -9.30 -30.26
N LYS A 8 -11.31 -9.43 -29.08
CA LYS A 8 -12.21 -8.45 -28.48
C LYS A 8 -11.44 -7.28 -27.87
N SER A 9 -12.09 -6.14 -27.68
CA SER A 9 -11.51 -5.02 -26.92
C SER A 9 -11.50 -5.34 -25.43
N ALA A 10 -10.33 -5.21 -24.80
CA ALA A 10 -10.13 -5.53 -23.38
C ALA A 10 -10.56 -4.40 -22.42
N TYR A 11 -10.69 -3.15 -22.90
CA TYR A 11 -11.06 -1.97 -22.10
C TYR A 11 -10.20 -1.77 -20.83
N LEU A 12 -8.87 -1.94 -20.99
CA LEU A 12 -7.90 -1.92 -19.90
C LEU A 12 -7.88 -0.61 -19.10
N GLU A 13 -8.29 0.49 -19.74
CA GLU A 13 -8.38 1.82 -19.13
C GLU A 13 -9.38 1.89 -17.97
N ARG A 14 -10.33 0.94 -17.91
CA ARG A 14 -11.38 0.89 -16.87
C ARG A 14 -10.95 0.17 -15.61
N LEU A 15 -9.86 -0.58 -15.68
CA LEU A 15 -9.38 -1.43 -14.59
C LEU A 15 -8.62 -0.59 -13.55
N ASN A 16 -8.84 -0.88 -12.27
CA ASN A 16 -7.95 -0.40 -11.22
C ASN A 16 -6.59 -1.15 -11.27
N ASN A 17 -5.60 -0.72 -10.49
CA ASN A 17 -4.25 -1.30 -10.57
C ASN A 17 -4.21 -2.81 -10.25
N ALA A 18 -5.02 -3.28 -9.29
CA ALA A 18 -5.07 -4.70 -8.92
C ALA A 18 -5.77 -5.55 -10.01
N GLU A 19 -6.88 -5.05 -10.56
CA GLU A 19 -7.60 -5.68 -11.68
C GLU A 19 -6.72 -5.75 -12.93
N TYR A 20 -6.02 -4.65 -13.23
CA TYR A 20 -5.11 -4.56 -14.37
C TYR A 20 -3.95 -5.54 -14.23
N ARG A 21 -3.27 -5.55 -13.07
CA ARG A 21 -2.19 -6.51 -12.79
C ARG A 21 -2.68 -7.95 -12.96
N THR A 22 -3.85 -8.27 -12.42
CA THR A 22 -4.43 -9.62 -12.53
C THR A 22 -4.69 -9.99 -13.98
N PHE A 23 -5.24 -9.08 -14.79
CA PHE A 23 -5.42 -9.30 -16.22
C PHE A 23 -4.08 -9.57 -16.93
N MET A 24 -3.06 -8.73 -16.69
CA MET A 24 -1.74 -8.90 -17.32
C MET A 24 -1.03 -10.18 -16.91
N ALA A 25 -1.14 -10.60 -15.64
CA ALA A 25 -0.63 -11.89 -15.18
C ALA A 25 -1.26 -13.06 -15.96
N ARG A 26 -2.60 -13.05 -16.08
CA ARG A 26 -3.33 -14.09 -16.81
C ARG A 26 -3.00 -14.06 -18.30
N TYR A 27 -2.82 -12.87 -18.88
CA TYR A 27 -2.40 -12.70 -20.27
C TYR A 27 -1.00 -13.29 -20.50
N GLY A 28 -0.02 -12.99 -19.63
CA GLY A 28 1.32 -13.58 -19.65
C GLY A 28 1.29 -15.12 -19.61
N ASN A 29 0.44 -15.70 -18.75
CA ASN A 29 0.26 -17.16 -18.67
C ASN A 29 -0.32 -17.76 -19.96
N LEU A 30 -1.20 -17.04 -20.66
CA LEU A 30 -1.70 -17.47 -21.97
C LEU A 30 -0.60 -17.46 -23.03
N LEU A 31 0.30 -16.47 -22.99
CA LEU A 31 1.45 -16.40 -23.90
C LEU A 31 2.44 -17.57 -23.72
N ALA A 32 2.58 -18.07 -22.50
CA ALA A 32 3.42 -19.24 -22.17
C ALA A 32 2.77 -20.60 -22.52
N GLY A 33 1.59 -20.63 -23.12
CA GLY A 33 0.90 -21.88 -23.52
C GLY A 33 -0.12 -22.42 -22.49
N GLY A 34 -0.31 -21.73 -21.36
CA GLY A 34 -1.38 -22.00 -20.40
C GLY A 34 -1.25 -23.30 -19.59
N GLY A 35 -0.02 -23.69 -19.23
CA GLY A 35 0.26 -24.90 -18.44
C GLY A 35 1.49 -24.84 -17.53
N SER A 36 1.94 -23.66 -17.12
CA SER A 36 2.98 -23.55 -16.09
C SER A 36 2.32 -23.36 -14.72
N ASP A 37 2.24 -24.43 -13.94
CA ASP A 37 2.06 -24.39 -12.48
C ASP A 37 3.36 -23.88 -11.80
N SER A 38 3.97 -22.82 -12.32
CA SER A 38 5.12 -22.19 -11.65
C SER A 38 4.58 -21.26 -10.57
N GLU A 39 4.55 -21.77 -9.34
CA GLU A 39 4.32 -21.00 -8.11
C GLU A 39 5.42 -19.95 -7.81
N SER A 40 6.29 -19.66 -8.78
CA SER A 40 7.27 -18.58 -8.74
C SER A 40 6.81 -17.47 -9.68
N PRO A 41 6.41 -16.30 -9.16
CA PRO A 41 6.02 -15.13 -9.95
C PRO A 41 7.10 -14.59 -10.91
N ASP A 42 8.33 -15.11 -10.85
CA ASP A 42 9.52 -14.40 -11.33
C ASP A 42 10.11 -14.91 -12.66
N GLU A 43 9.55 -15.97 -13.29
CA GLU A 43 10.07 -16.48 -14.56
C GLU A 43 8.97 -16.79 -15.60
N ILE A 44 8.81 -15.89 -16.58
CA ILE A 44 8.01 -16.15 -17.80
C ILE A 44 8.93 -16.79 -18.84
N SER A 45 8.85 -18.11 -19.01
CA SER A 45 9.59 -18.84 -20.06
C SER A 45 8.88 -18.74 -21.41
N PHE A 46 9.56 -18.22 -22.44
CA PHE A 46 9.04 -18.12 -23.80
C PHE A 46 9.62 -19.20 -24.72
N ASP A 47 8.78 -19.81 -25.57
CA ASP A 47 9.20 -20.80 -26.58
C ASP A 47 9.99 -20.12 -27.70
N PRO A 48 11.26 -20.51 -27.97
CA PRO A 48 12.05 -19.96 -29.08
C PRO A 48 11.46 -20.28 -30.47
N ASN A 49 10.54 -21.24 -30.59
CA ASN A 49 9.73 -21.46 -31.79
C ASN A 49 8.36 -20.79 -31.65
N ASP A 50 8.34 -19.48 -31.37
CA ASP A 50 7.13 -18.76 -31.04
C ASP A 50 5.99 -18.95 -32.08
N PRO A 51 4.96 -19.75 -31.77
CA PRO A 51 3.89 -20.04 -32.71
C PRO A 51 2.96 -18.83 -32.92
N LEU A 52 3.04 -17.81 -32.07
CA LEU A 52 2.28 -16.56 -32.14
C LEU A 52 3.02 -15.48 -32.92
N GLY A 53 4.30 -15.68 -33.24
CA GLY A 53 5.11 -14.75 -34.03
C GLY A 53 5.37 -13.41 -33.35
N ILE A 54 5.40 -13.37 -32.01
CA ILE A 54 5.63 -12.17 -31.23
C ILE A 54 7.16 -11.97 -31.08
N PRO A 55 7.70 -10.77 -31.33
CA PRO A 55 9.12 -10.52 -31.14
C PRO A 55 9.57 -10.72 -29.69
N GLN A 56 10.74 -11.34 -29.49
CA GLN A 56 11.30 -11.59 -28.17
C GLN A 56 11.55 -10.29 -27.37
N GLU A 57 11.84 -9.18 -28.06
CA GLU A 57 12.04 -7.87 -27.44
C GLU A 57 10.78 -7.38 -26.72
N VAL A 58 9.62 -7.50 -27.37
CA VAL A 58 8.32 -7.11 -26.79
C VAL A 58 7.95 -8.00 -25.60
N ARG A 59 8.26 -9.30 -25.68
CA ARG A 59 8.07 -10.26 -24.58
C ARG A 59 8.94 -9.92 -23.35
N THR A 60 10.18 -9.49 -23.60
CA THR A 60 11.13 -9.10 -22.57
C THR A 60 10.70 -7.80 -21.90
N ALA A 61 10.26 -6.81 -22.69
CA ALA A 61 9.72 -5.54 -22.20
C ALA A 61 8.49 -5.78 -21.30
N PHE A 62 7.53 -6.58 -21.76
CA PHE A 62 6.35 -6.96 -20.98
C PHE A 62 6.68 -7.63 -19.64
N THR A 63 7.67 -8.54 -19.64
CA THR A 63 8.08 -9.22 -18.40
C THR A 63 8.70 -8.24 -17.41
N ALA A 64 9.55 -7.33 -17.90
CA ALA A 64 10.19 -6.31 -17.08
C ALA A 64 9.16 -5.32 -16.50
N ASP A 65 8.26 -4.81 -17.34
CA ASP A 65 7.24 -3.86 -16.90
C ASP A 65 6.17 -4.53 -16.00
N PHE A 66 5.87 -5.80 -16.20
CA PHE A 66 4.98 -6.54 -15.30
C PHE A 66 5.57 -6.71 -13.88
N ALA A 67 6.88 -6.91 -13.77
CA ALA A 67 7.58 -6.93 -12.48
C ALA A 67 7.49 -5.57 -11.80
N LEU A 68 7.81 -4.48 -12.52
CA LEU A 68 7.67 -3.11 -12.02
C LEU A 68 6.23 -2.78 -11.59
N LEU A 69 5.23 -3.23 -12.36
CA LEU A 69 3.82 -3.06 -12.02
C LEU A 69 3.46 -3.84 -10.75
N THR A 70 4.00 -5.05 -10.57
CA THR A 70 3.77 -5.86 -9.37
C THR A 70 4.29 -5.15 -8.13
N ASP A 71 5.49 -4.58 -8.20
CA ASP A 71 6.07 -3.80 -7.10
C ASP A 71 5.26 -2.54 -6.81
N ALA A 72 4.87 -1.80 -7.86
CA ALA A 72 4.06 -0.59 -7.71
C ALA A 72 2.64 -0.85 -7.18
N VAL A 73 2.03 -1.98 -7.53
CA VAL A 73 0.70 -2.40 -7.02
C VAL A 73 0.81 -2.84 -5.56
N ASN A 74 1.85 -3.60 -5.21
CA ASN A 74 2.09 -4.00 -3.82
C ASN A 74 2.33 -2.78 -2.93
N GLN A 75 2.97 -1.72 -3.42
CA GLN A 75 3.07 -0.44 -2.73
C GLN A 75 1.76 0.36 -2.61
N SER A 76 0.65 -0.04 -3.24
CA SER A 76 -0.66 0.56 -2.90
C SER A 76 -1.07 0.28 -1.44
N SER A 77 -0.39 -0.66 -0.75
CA SER A 77 -0.38 -0.82 0.71
C SER A 77 0.29 0.35 1.46
N ALA A 78 0.94 1.31 0.77
CA ALA A 78 1.38 2.57 1.35
C ALA A 78 0.22 3.41 1.93
N SER A 79 -1.03 3.12 1.52
CA SER A 79 -2.21 3.66 2.20
C SER A 79 -2.38 3.10 3.63
N GLU A 80 -2.02 1.83 3.84
CA GLU A 80 -2.01 1.20 5.17
C GLU A 80 -0.84 1.71 5.99
N GLU A 81 0.36 1.82 5.42
CA GLU A 81 1.51 2.41 6.12
C GLU A 81 1.28 3.89 6.47
N THR A 82 0.60 4.65 5.61
CA THR A 82 0.28 6.06 5.91
C THR A 82 -0.78 6.16 7.00
N ALA A 83 -1.75 5.25 7.01
CA ALA A 83 -2.69 5.12 8.11
C ALA A 83 -1.98 4.74 9.41
N GLN A 84 -1.06 3.77 9.38
CA GLN A 84 -0.25 3.35 10.53
C GLN A 84 0.63 4.50 11.04
N MET A 85 1.31 5.23 10.17
CA MET A 85 2.08 6.43 10.54
C MET A 85 1.19 7.46 11.21
N SER A 86 0.01 7.76 10.64
CA SER A 86 -0.92 8.72 11.25
C SER A 86 -1.47 8.25 12.60
N THR A 87 -1.68 6.94 12.78
CA THR A 87 -2.07 6.38 14.08
C THR A 87 -0.94 6.51 15.10
N LEU A 88 0.29 6.14 14.74
CA LEU A 88 1.45 6.24 15.63
C LEU A 88 1.75 7.69 16.02
N ASP A 89 1.65 8.63 15.07
CA ASP A 89 1.78 10.08 15.28
C ASP A 89 0.79 10.54 16.36
N LYS A 90 -0.49 10.19 16.19
CA LYS A 90 -1.55 10.53 17.13
C LYS A 90 -1.32 9.92 18.51
N GLU A 91 -0.91 8.65 18.58
CA GLU A 91 -0.64 7.97 19.85
C GLU A 91 0.53 8.62 20.60
N ARG A 92 1.60 9.00 19.88
CA ARG A 92 2.74 9.74 20.46
C ARG A 92 2.31 11.09 21.00
N ASP A 93 1.55 11.86 20.23
CA ASP A 93 1.03 13.17 20.64
C ASP A 93 0.20 13.05 21.92
N ASP A 94 -0.76 12.12 21.94
CA ASP A 94 -1.66 11.90 23.07
C ASP A 94 -0.86 11.49 24.34
N LEU A 95 0.12 10.59 24.20
CA LEU A 95 0.98 10.15 25.30
C LEU A 95 1.88 11.29 25.83
N LEU A 96 2.52 12.04 24.92
CA LEU A 96 3.40 13.15 25.28
C LEU A 96 2.63 14.29 25.96
N ILE A 97 1.44 14.63 25.46
CA ILE A 97 0.53 15.59 26.10
C ILE A 97 0.09 15.07 27.47
N PHE A 98 -0.28 13.80 27.58
CA PHE A 98 -0.70 13.21 28.85
C PHE A 98 0.41 13.29 29.91
N ILE A 99 1.64 12.88 29.58
CA ILE A 99 2.79 12.90 30.51
C ILE A 99 3.08 14.34 30.96
N THR A 100 3.27 15.26 30.00
CA THR A 100 3.65 16.65 30.29
C THR A 100 2.56 17.40 31.08
N SER A 101 1.30 17.18 30.74
CA SER A 101 0.17 17.81 31.44
C SER A 101 -0.06 17.22 32.83
N THR A 102 0.07 15.90 33.00
CA THR A 102 -0.05 15.24 34.30
C THR A 102 0.99 15.74 35.28
N ILE A 103 2.27 15.77 34.86
CA ILE A 103 3.37 16.26 35.70
C ILE A 103 3.12 17.72 36.08
N THR A 104 2.75 18.56 35.11
CA THR A 104 2.45 19.98 35.36
C THR A 104 1.31 20.15 36.37
N GLN A 105 0.22 19.40 36.24
CA GLN A 105 -0.92 19.50 37.15
C GLN A 105 -0.60 18.95 38.54
N MET A 106 0.15 17.86 38.63
CA MET A 106 0.50 17.21 39.90
C MET A 106 1.42 18.07 40.78
N THR A 107 2.09 19.09 40.23
CA THR A 107 2.77 20.13 41.04
C THR A 107 1.83 20.86 41.99
N LYS A 108 0.51 20.80 41.73
CA LYS A 108 -0.53 21.40 42.57
C LYS A 108 -1.32 20.35 43.36
N SER A 109 -0.86 19.10 43.40
CA SER A 109 -1.57 18.02 44.11
C SER A 109 -1.69 18.35 45.61
N PRO A 110 -2.86 18.06 46.24
CA PRO A 110 -3.00 18.14 47.69
C PRO A 110 -2.20 17.03 48.41
N LEU A 111 -1.80 15.97 47.69
CA LEU A 111 -1.00 14.88 48.24
C LEU A 111 0.49 15.24 48.16
N ALA A 112 1.13 15.41 49.32
CA ALA A 112 2.51 15.89 49.42
C ALA A 112 3.52 15.02 48.66
N ALA A 113 3.35 13.69 48.67
CA ALA A 113 4.21 12.76 47.96
C ALA A 113 4.14 12.97 46.43
N GLN A 114 2.92 13.09 45.89
CA GLN A 114 2.71 13.35 44.46
C GLN A 114 3.25 14.72 44.07
N ARG A 115 2.99 15.76 44.88
CA ARG A 115 3.51 17.10 44.62
C ARG A 115 5.04 17.12 44.56
N THR A 116 5.70 16.49 45.53
CA THR A 116 7.18 16.42 45.58
C THR A 116 7.75 15.69 44.36
N ALA A 117 7.13 14.57 43.96
CA ALA A 117 7.53 13.84 42.76
C ALA A 117 7.33 14.68 41.49
N ALA A 118 6.20 15.37 41.37
CA ALA A 118 5.90 16.23 40.23
C ALA A 118 6.82 17.45 40.13
N GLU A 119 7.13 18.11 41.25
CA GLU A 119 8.09 19.22 41.29
C GLU A 119 9.48 18.78 40.82
N LYS A 120 9.91 17.57 41.20
CA LYS A 120 11.16 16.97 40.73
C LYS A 120 11.15 16.71 39.23
N LEU A 121 10.07 16.14 38.70
CA LEU A 121 9.92 15.84 37.27
C LEU A 121 9.70 17.08 36.40
N TYR A 122 9.11 18.14 36.95
CA TYR A 122 8.72 19.31 36.16
C TYR A 122 9.92 20.02 35.53
N LEU A 123 11.05 20.11 36.24
CA LEU A 123 12.25 20.79 35.74
C LEU A 123 12.77 20.17 34.41
N PRO A 124 13.03 18.85 34.34
CA PRO A 124 13.43 18.21 33.08
C PRO A 124 12.31 18.15 32.04
N VAL A 125 11.04 18.11 32.44
CA VAL A 125 9.90 17.98 31.49
C VAL A 125 9.53 19.30 30.81
N LYS A 126 9.75 20.44 31.51
CA LYS A 126 9.34 21.77 31.04
C LYS A 126 9.75 22.12 29.60
N PRO A 127 10.97 21.82 29.11
CA PRO A 127 11.37 22.11 27.74
C PRO A 127 10.55 21.38 26.66
N TYR A 128 9.95 20.24 27.02
CA TYR A 128 9.21 19.37 26.09
C TYR A 128 7.71 19.68 26.05
N ILE A 129 7.23 20.64 26.86
CA ILE A 129 5.82 21.06 26.84
C ILE A 129 5.48 21.67 25.48
N GLY A 130 4.51 21.06 24.80
CA GLY A 130 4.09 21.46 23.45
C GLY A 130 4.89 20.82 22.32
N ALA A 131 5.81 19.88 22.62
CA ALA A 131 6.57 19.16 21.61
C ALA A 131 5.67 18.35 20.63
N ALA A 132 4.48 17.92 21.07
CA ALA A 132 3.44 17.27 20.27
C ALA A 132 2.80 18.18 19.18
N ARG A 133 3.39 19.35 18.91
CA ARG A 133 2.98 20.25 17.81
C ARG A 133 4.15 20.54 16.86
N LEU A 134 5.31 19.95 17.13
CA LEU A 134 6.48 20.08 16.29
C LEU A 134 6.31 19.25 15.01
N ALA A 135 7.14 19.52 14.01
CA ALA A 135 7.23 18.62 12.87
C ALA A 135 7.75 17.24 13.30
N ASN A 136 7.30 16.17 12.66
CA ASN A 136 7.43 14.80 13.16
C ASN A 136 8.88 14.37 13.49
N LEU A 137 9.87 14.82 12.72
CA LEU A 137 11.29 14.57 13.01
C LEU A 137 11.79 15.35 14.24
N GLN A 138 11.34 16.59 14.42
CA GLN A 138 11.64 17.40 15.60
C GLN A 138 10.93 16.85 16.84
N GLU A 139 9.68 16.42 16.70
CA GLU A 139 8.93 15.75 17.77
C GLU A 139 9.62 14.44 18.19
N THR A 140 10.08 13.63 17.22
CA THR A 140 10.82 12.38 17.50
C THR A 140 12.08 12.67 18.33
N ALA A 141 12.89 13.64 17.91
CA ALA A 141 14.08 14.04 18.66
C ALA A 141 13.75 14.62 20.04
N ALA A 142 12.64 15.36 20.16
CA ALA A 142 12.17 15.90 21.43
C ALA A 142 11.71 14.78 22.39
N ILE A 143 11.00 13.76 21.89
CA ILE A 143 10.61 12.59 22.68
C ILE A 143 11.85 11.81 23.13
N GLU A 144 12.84 11.60 22.26
CA GLU A 144 14.10 10.95 22.62
C GLU A 144 14.83 11.72 23.74
N GLY A 145 14.93 13.05 23.62
CA GLY A 145 15.50 13.90 24.66
C GLY A 145 14.76 13.79 25.99
N LEU A 146 13.42 13.84 25.95
CA LEU A 146 12.57 13.67 27.13
C LEU A 146 12.82 12.32 27.81
N LEU A 147 12.87 11.23 27.04
CA LEU A 147 13.09 9.89 27.56
C LEU A 147 14.47 9.77 28.24
N VAL A 148 15.51 10.39 27.68
CA VAL A 148 16.84 10.44 28.31
C VAL A 148 16.80 11.22 29.62
N ASP A 149 16.09 12.36 29.66
CA ASP A 149 15.96 13.16 30.87
C ASP A 149 15.17 12.44 31.97
N LEU A 150 14.16 11.66 31.59
CA LEU A 150 13.31 10.86 32.49
C LEU A 150 13.98 9.58 33.01
N ASP A 151 15.08 9.14 32.39
CA ASP A 151 15.86 7.97 32.83
C ASP A 151 16.95 8.32 33.85
N LYS A 152 17.20 9.62 34.09
CA LYS A 152 18.20 10.09 35.05
C LYS A 152 17.86 9.70 36.49
N ASP A 153 18.89 9.62 37.32
CA ASP A 153 18.80 9.22 38.72
C ASP A 153 17.64 9.88 39.46
N GLY A 154 16.79 9.05 40.05
CA GLY A 154 15.68 9.49 40.87
C GLY A 154 14.42 9.93 40.11
N MET A 155 14.44 9.96 38.78
CA MET A 155 13.25 10.22 37.95
C MET A 155 12.34 9.00 37.83
N PRO A 156 12.84 7.75 37.66
CA PRO A 156 11.98 6.57 37.62
C PRO A 156 11.11 6.39 38.88
N GLU A 157 11.65 6.68 40.07
CA GLU A 157 10.91 6.63 41.33
C GLU A 157 9.84 7.71 41.40
N ALA A 158 10.13 8.91 40.88
CA ALA A 158 9.16 9.99 40.80
C ALA A 158 8.04 9.68 39.79
N LEU A 159 8.37 9.06 38.66
CA LEU A 159 7.38 8.57 37.69
C LEU A 159 6.48 7.51 38.29
N ALA A 160 7.05 6.56 39.05
CA ALA A 160 6.29 5.54 39.76
C ALA A 160 5.33 6.16 40.79
N ALA A 161 5.77 7.18 41.54
CA ALA A 161 4.93 7.90 42.49
C ALA A 161 3.75 8.64 41.84
N LEU A 162 3.84 8.95 40.54
CA LEU A 162 2.76 9.54 39.73
C LEU A 162 2.05 8.51 38.83
N THR A 163 2.37 7.21 38.95
CA THR A 163 1.82 6.14 38.10
C THR A 163 2.04 6.33 36.60
N LEU A 164 3.17 6.94 36.22
CA LEU A 164 3.49 7.28 34.82
C LEU A 164 4.44 6.28 34.14
N THR A 165 4.98 5.30 34.86
CA THR A 165 6.00 4.36 34.36
C THR A 165 5.58 3.67 33.05
N GLU A 166 4.40 3.05 33.01
CA GLU A 166 3.89 2.36 31.82
C GLU A 166 3.59 3.31 30.67
N VAL A 167 3.16 4.54 30.98
CA VAL A 167 2.86 5.56 29.96
C VAL A 167 4.13 6.02 29.27
N VAL A 168 5.22 6.23 30.03
CA VAL A 168 6.54 6.56 29.49
C VAL A 168 7.12 5.41 28.67
N ALA A 169 6.93 4.16 29.12
CA ALA A 169 7.34 2.99 28.35
C ALA A 169 6.59 2.88 27.01
N SER A 170 5.28 3.12 27.01
CA SER A 170 4.47 3.18 25.79
C SER A 170 4.93 4.30 24.85
N LEU A 171 5.20 5.50 25.36
CA LEU A 171 5.73 6.61 24.55
C LEU A 171 7.05 6.21 23.86
N LYS A 172 7.96 5.56 24.60
CA LYS A 172 9.22 5.05 24.06
C LYS A 172 9.01 4.04 22.93
N GLU A 173 8.15 3.04 23.16
CA GLU A 173 7.84 2.02 22.16
C GLU A 173 7.27 2.64 20.88
N LYS A 174 6.26 3.52 21.02
CA LYS A 174 5.60 4.17 19.88
C LYS A 174 6.53 5.10 19.11
N ASN A 175 7.41 5.82 19.80
CA ASN A 175 8.41 6.65 19.14
C ASN A 175 9.42 5.81 18.33
N GLN A 176 9.84 4.66 18.87
CA GLN A 176 10.72 3.72 18.17
C GLN A 176 10.05 3.10 16.94
N GLN A 177 8.78 2.69 17.07
CA GLN A 177 7.98 2.17 15.93
C GLN A 177 7.87 3.21 14.81
N TYR A 178 7.60 4.47 15.17
CA TYR A 178 7.52 5.57 14.21
C TYR A 178 8.86 5.85 13.50
N ALA A 179 9.96 5.89 14.26
CA ALA A 179 11.29 6.12 13.72
C ALA A 179 11.70 5.01 12.74
N ALA A 180 11.46 3.74 13.10
CA ALA A 180 11.75 2.59 12.25
C ALA A 180 10.94 2.63 10.93
N LEU A 181 9.65 2.97 11.00
CA LEU A 181 8.80 3.06 9.80
C LEU A 181 9.21 4.25 8.90
N THR A 182 9.68 5.35 9.49
CA THR A 182 10.22 6.50 8.75
C THR A 182 11.52 6.15 8.02
N GLU A 183 12.42 5.42 8.68
CA GLU A 183 13.68 4.97 8.09
C GLU A 183 13.43 3.94 6.98
N GLN A 184 12.54 2.97 7.23
CA GLN A 184 12.12 1.99 6.22
C GLN A 184 11.62 2.66 4.95
N ARG A 185 10.77 3.69 5.07
CA ARG A 185 10.28 4.47 3.93
C ARG A 185 11.38 5.19 3.18
N THR A 186 12.30 5.80 3.91
CA THR A 186 13.43 6.53 3.32
C THR A 186 14.32 5.60 2.51
N ASN A 187 14.64 4.42 3.06
CA ASN A 187 15.45 3.41 2.38
C ASN A 187 14.70 2.79 1.19
N ALA A 188 13.42 2.43 1.35
CA ALA A 188 12.59 1.92 0.27
C ALA A 188 12.49 2.90 -0.91
N GLN A 189 12.43 4.21 -0.64
CA GLN A 189 12.36 5.25 -1.65
C GLN A 189 13.73 5.55 -2.30
N ALA A 190 14.83 5.37 -1.57
CA ALA A 190 16.19 5.53 -2.09
C ALA A 190 16.63 4.34 -2.96
N ASP A 191 16.29 3.13 -2.55
CA ASP A 191 16.66 1.90 -3.26
C ASP A 191 15.82 1.69 -4.52
N ASN A 192 14.56 2.15 -4.52
CA ASN A 192 13.65 2.02 -5.66
C ASN A 192 12.88 3.34 -5.89
N PRO A 193 13.39 4.28 -6.70
CA PRO A 193 12.61 5.42 -7.20
C PRO A 193 11.54 4.89 -8.15
N ILE A 194 10.42 4.43 -7.59
CA ILE A 194 9.41 3.67 -8.31
C ILE A 194 8.68 4.56 -9.29
N GLU A 195 8.74 4.16 -10.54
CA GLU A 195 7.92 4.72 -11.59
C GLU A 195 6.44 4.51 -11.24
N SER A 196 5.61 5.56 -11.42
CA SER A 196 4.20 5.44 -11.05
C SER A 196 3.52 4.34 -11.87
N ALA A 197 2.67 3.55 -11.21
CA ALA A 197 1.88 2.48 -11.86
C ALA A 197 1.14 2.99 -13.11
N LYS A 198 0.75 4.27 -13.13
CA LYS A 198 0.13 4.89 -14.32
C LYS A 198 1.06 4.89 -15.53
N LYS A 199 2.34 5.23 -15.38
CA LYS A 199 3.30 5.24 -16.49
C LYS A 199 3.63 3.83 -16.96
N ILE A 200 3.83 2.90 -16.01
CA ILE A 200 4.07 1.49 -16.33
C ILE A 200 2.89 0.91 -17.12
N ARG A 201 1.65 1.18 -16.69
CA ARG A 201 0.43 0.74 -17.41
C ARG A 201 0.35 1.28 -18.83
N LEU A 202 0.81 2.50 -19.10
CA LEU A 202 0.79 3.04 -20.47
C LEU A 202 1.72 2.25 -21.40
N ARG A 203 2.91 1.87 -20.93
CA ARG A 203 3.80 1.00 -21.71
C ARG A 203 3.21 -0.40 -21.88
N MET A 204 2.70 -0.99 -20.80
CA MET A 204 2.08 -2.31 -20.85
C MET A 204 0.83 -2.37 -21.73
N ASP A 205 0.09 -1.26 -21.88
CA ASP A 205 -1.03 -1.16 -22.82
C ASP A 205 -0.54 -1.28 -24.28
N GLU A 206 0.57 -0.61 -24.62
CA GLU A 206 1.21 -0.68 -25.94
C GLU A 206 1.76 -2.09 -26.21
N GLU A 207 2.45 -2.68 -25.22
CA GLU A 207 2.98 -4.04 -25.32
C GLU A 207 1.87 -5.09 -25.50
N TYR A 208 0.79 -4.96 -24.74
CA TYR A 208 -0.39 -5.82 -24.89
C TYR A 208 -1.00 -5.71 -26.29
N ASP A 209 -1.16 -4.48 -26.80
CA ASP A 209 -1.72 -4.24 -28.14
C ASP A 209 -0.82 -4.83 -29.23
N GLU A 210 0.49 -4.61 -29.14
CA GLU A 210 1.48 -5.12 -30.09
C GLU A 210 1.49 -6.66 -30.09
N MET A 211 1.66 -7.29 -28.92
CA MET A 211 1.69 -8.76 -28.82
C MET A 211 0.39 -9.40 -29.29
N THR A 212 -0.76 -8.81 -28.94
CA THR A 212 -2.07 -9.28 -29.37
C THR A 212 -2.26 -9.13 -30.88
N THR A 213 -1.72 -8.05 -31.46
CA THR A 213 -1.74 -7.81 -32.91
C THR A 213 -0.91 -8.85 -33.65
N TYR A 214 0.30 -9.18 -33.18
CA TYR A 214 1.10 -10.27 -33.75
C TYR A 214 0.38 -11.61 -33.70
N ALA A 215 -0.13 -12.00 -32.53
CA ALA A 215 -0.84 -13.26 -32.35
C ALA A 215 -2.09 -13.35 -33.25
N PHE A 216 -2.83 -12.25 -33.39
CA PHE A 216 -3.98 -12.18 -34.28
C PHE A 216 -3.56 -12.26 -35.75
N ALA A 217 -2.57 -11.48 -36.19
CA ALA A 217 -2.06 -11.51 -37.55
C ALA A 217 -1.61 -12.93 -37.92
N GLN A 218 -0.85 -13.58 -37.04
CA GLN A 218 -0.40 -14.96 -37.21
C GLN A 218 -1.57 -15.95 -37.32
N SER A 219 -2.61 -15.78 -36.52
CA SER A 219 -3.82 -16.62 -36.61
C SER A 219 -4.55 -16.52 -37.96
N VAL A 220 -4.37 -15.40 -38.67
CA VAL A 220 -4.96 -15.16 -39.99
C VAL A 220 -4.05 -15.67 -41.12
N VAL A 221 -2.76 -15.35 -41.07
CA VAL A 221 -1.82 -15.65 -42.16
C VAL A 221 -1.28 -17.08 -42.12
N LYS A 222 -1.18 -17.67 -40.93
CA LYS A 222 -0.68 -19.04 -40.67
C LYS A 222 -1.54 -19.72 -39.59
N PRO A 223 -2.81 -20.05 -39.89
CA PRO A 223 -3.72 -20.60 -38.90
C PRO A 223 -3.25 -21.97 -38.39
N THR A 224 -3.06 -22.07 -37.08
CA THR A 224 -2.74 -23.32 -36.36
C THR A 224 -3.72 -23.53 -35.21
N ALA A 225 -3.74 -24.76 -34.66
CA ALA A 225 -4.50 -25.04 -33.44
C ALA A 225 -4.03 -24.17 -32.26
N THR A 226 -2.73 -23.86 -32.18
CA THR A 226 -2.14 -23.00 -31.14
C THR A 226 -2.63 -21.56 -31.25
N THR A 227 -2.56 -20.96 -32.44
CA THR A 227 -3.06 -19.58 -32.64
C THR A 227 -4.56 -19.49 -32.40
N ALA A 228 -5.35 -20.49 -32.83
CA ALA A 228 -6.79 -20.51 -32.58
C ALA A 228 -7.12 -20.64 -31.08
N THR A 229 -6.39 -21.50 -30.37
CA THR A 229 -6.54 -21.68 -28.92
C THR A 229 -6.22 -20.41 -28.16
N PHE A 230 -5.12 -19.74 -28.51
CA PHE A 230 -4.72 -18.49 -27.88
C PHE A 230 -5.82 -17.41 -28.04
N ILE A 231 -6.29 -17.17 -29.27
CA ILE A 231 -7.31 -16.14 -29.53
C ILE A 231 -8.62 -16.44 -28.79
N ASN A 232 -9.05 -17.71 -28.73
CA ASN A 232 -10.24 -18.08 -27.98
C ASN A 232 -10.06 -17.87 -26.47
N ARG A 233 -8.94 -18.30 -25.89
CA ARG A 233 -8.65 -18.12 -24.45
C ARG A 233 -8.51 -16.64 -24.08
N LEU A 234 -7.88 -15.84 -24.93
CA LEU A 234 -7.78 -14.39 -24.73
C LEU A 234 -9.17 -13.75 -24.73
N ASN A 235 -10.03 -14.11 -25.68
CA ASN A 235 -11.40 -13.60 -25.71
C ASN A 235 -12.20 -14.01 -24.46
N THR A 236 -12.00 -15.22 -23.95
CA THR A 236 -12.60 -15.66 -22.68
C THR A 236 -12.09 -14.85 -21.50
N LEU A 237 -10.77 -14.63 -21.40
CA LEU A 237 -10.18 -13.77 -20.37
C LEU A 237 -10.78 -12.36 -20.39
N ILE A 238 -10.93 -11.77 -21.58
CA ILE A 238 -11.55 -10.45 -21.77
C ILE A 238 -13.01 -10.43 -21.31
N ASP A 239 -13.79 -11.46 -21.65
CA ASP A 239 -15.20 -11.54 -21.23
C ASP A 239 -15.32 -11.62 -19.71
N GLU A 240 -14.49 -12.44 -19.06
CA GLU A 240 -14.46 -12.59 -17.60
C GLU A 240 -14.07 -11.29 -16.91
N THR A 241 -13.02 -10.61 -17.38
CA THR A 241 -12.58 -9.33 -16.81
C THR A 241 -13.66 -8.26 -16.94
N ASN A 242 -14.36 -8.19 -18.08
CA ASN A 242 -15.48 -7.27 -18.26
C ASN A 242 -16.67 -7.60 -17.34
N ALA A 243 -16.97 -8.88 -17.14
CA ALA A 243 -18.04 -9.31 -16.22
C ALA A 243 -17.73 -8.91 -14.77
N LEU A 244 -16.49 -9.15 -14.31
CA LEU A 244 -16.04 -8.78 -12.97
C LEU A 244 -16.07 -7.26 -12.75
N TYR A 245 -15.60 -6.48 -13.74
CA TYR A 245 -15.69 -5.02 -13.69
C TYR A 245 -17.15 -4.56 -13.53
N ASN A 246 -18.06 -5.07 -14.36
CA ASN A 246 -19.48 -4.70 -14.30
C ASN A 246 -20.11 -5.06 -12.94
N GLN A 247 -19.73 -6.21 -12.38
CA GLN A 247 -20.17 -6.64 -11.05
C GLN A 247 -19.71 -5.66 -9.96
N ARG A 248 -18.44 -5.25 -9.98
CA ARG A 248 -17.90 -4.26 -9.02
C ARG A 248 -18.64 -2.92 -9.13
N ILE A 249 -18.87 -2.41 -10.34
CA ILE A 249 -19.59 -1.15 -10.55
C ILE A 249 -21.03 -1.24 -10.06
N ALA A 250 -21.72 -2.37 -10.30
CA ALA A 250 -23.07 -2.59 -9.80
C ALA A 250 -23.11 -2.60 -8.27
N GLN A 251 -22.18 -3.28 -7.61
CA GLN A 251 -22.05 -3.31 -6.16
C GLN A 251 -21.78 -1.92 -5.57
N ALA A 252 -20.87 -1.15 -6.16
CA ALA A 252 -20.56 0.21 -5.72
C ALA A 252 -21.79 1.14 -5.81
N ARG A 253 -22.56 1.04 -6.91
CA ARG A 253 -23.80 1.81 -7.09
C ARG A 253 -24.87 1.41 -6.07
N ALA A 254 -25.05 0.11 -5.81
CA ALA A 254 -25.99 -0.37 -4.81
C ALA A 254 -25.62 0.12 -3.39
N ALA A 255 -24.33 0.10 -3.04
CA ALA A 255 -23.84 0.60 -1.76
C ALA A 255 -24.05 2.12 -1.62
N ALA A 256 -23.83 2.89 -2.68
CA ALA A 256 -24.08 4.33 -2.68
C ALA A 256 -25.57 4.67 -2.53
N ALA A 257 -26.45 3.97 -3.25
CA ALA A 257 -27.90 4.13 -3.14
C ALA A 257 -28.41 3.80 -1.74
N LYS A 258 -27.88 2.75 -1.10
CA LYS A 258 -28.21 2.40 0.28
C LYS A 258 -27.80 3.51 1.28
N LYS A 259 -26.59 4.06 1.14
CA LYS A 259 -26.13 5.18 1.98
C LYS A 259 -26.99 6.44 1.82
N GLN A 260 -27.48 6.73 0.62
CA GLN A 260 -28.41 7.85 0.38
C GLN A 260 -29.77 7.60 1.05
N ALA A 261 -30.34 6.42 0.88
CA ALA A 261 -31.61 6.06 1.52
C ALA A 261 -31.52 6.09 3.07
N ASP A 262 -30.40 5.63 3.64
CA ASP A 262 -30.16 5.65 5.08
C ASP A 262 -29.96 7.09 5.61
N SER A 263 -29.44 8.01 4.78
CA SER A 263 -29.27 9.44 5.14
C SER A 263 -30.54 10.29 5.00
N GLU A 264 -31.49 9.84 4.18
CA GLU A 264 -32.77 10.54 3.92
C GLU A 264 -33.92 10.03 4.78
N SER A 265 -33.73 8.95 5.55
CA SER A 265 -34.71 8.49 6.54
C SER A 265 -34.76 9.48 7.71
N PRO A 266 -35.87 10.22 7.92
CA PRO A 266 -36.00 11.10 9.08
C PRO A 266 -35.91 10.23 10.33
N SER A 267 -34.99 10.56 11.24
CA SER A 267 -35.00 10.02 12.58
C SER A 267 -36.37 10.29 13.21
N GLU A 268 -37.19 9.24 13.31
CA GLU A 268 -38.46 9.27 14.01
C GLU A 268 -38.19 9.65 15.47
N ILE A 269 -38.62 10.87 15.84
CA ILE A 269 -38.77 11.35 17.21
C ILE A 269 -40.25 11.21 17.55
#